data_AF-A0A1I1IYK5-F1
#
_entry.id   AF-A0A1I1IYK5-F1
#
_cell.length_a   1.000
_cell.length_b   1.000
_cell.length_c   1.000
_cell.angle_alpha   90.00
_cell.angle_beta   90.00
_cell.angle_gamma   90.00
#
_symmetry.space_group_name_H-M   'P 1'
#
loop_
_entity.id
_entity.type
_entity.pdbx_description
1 polymer ?
#
loop_
_entity_poly.entity_id
_entity_poly.type
_entity_poly.pdbx_seq_one_letter_code
_entity_poly.pdbx_strand_id
1 'polypeptide(L)'
;MFHFTIRVVLYDNATWEDYKRLASALAAKNITDVITADDGARYKLPSAEYQCQGELSAEDVRKICSNAATMTGKRHAVLVTASAGRAWSGLSRV
;
A
#
# COMPACT_ATOMS: atom_id res chain seq x y z
N MET A 1 -4.81 -7.95 -16.05
CA MET A 1 -4.70 -7.60 -14.62
C MET A 1 -3.26 -7.29 -14.27
N PHE A 2 -3.01 -6.18 -13.58
CA PHE A 2 -1.68 -5.74 -13.14
C PHE A 2 -1.53 -5.86 -11.63
N HIS A 3 -0.30 -6.10 -11.16
CA HIS A 3 0.05 -6.02 -9.74
C HIS A 3 0.76 -4.69 -9.46
N PHE A 4 0.43 -4.05 -8.35
CA PHE A 4 1.00 -2.77 -7.96
C PHE A 4 1.77 -2.89 -6.64
N THR A 5 2.95 -2.28 -6.60
CA THR A 5 3.63 -1.95 -5.34
C THR A 5 3.41 -0.46 -5.08
N ILE A 6 2.94 -0.16 -3.88
CA ILE A 6 2.48 1.17 -3.49
C ILE A 6 3.29 1.57 -2.26
N ARG A 7 3.83 2.79 -2.25
CA ARG A 7 4.44 3.39 -1.08
C ARG A 7 3.72 4.69 -0.74
N VAL A 8 3.18 4.78 0.47
CA VAL A 8 2.50 5.99 0.98
C VAL A 8 3.16 6.44 2.27
N VAL A 9 3.92 7.54 2.18
CA VAL A 9 4.59 8.13 3.35
C VAL A 9 3.77 9.30 3.84
N LEU A 10 3.45 9.31 5.13
CA LEU A 10 2.85 10.44 5.83
C LEU A 10 3.96 11.26 6.52
N TYR A 11 3.91 12.57 6.36
CA TYR A 11 4.84 13.53 6.97
C TYR A 11 4.26 14.16 8.25
N ASP A 12 4.94 15.17 8.79
CA ASP A 12 4.47 15.99 9.93
C ASP A 12 4.25 15.17 11.21
N ASN A 13 5.31 14.46 11.62
CA ASN A 13 5.34 13.59 12.80
C ASN A 13 4.16 12.61 12.82
N ALA A 14 3.87 11.99 11.67
CA ALA A 14 2.84 10.98 11.54
C ALA A 14 3.06 9.86 12.55
N THR A 15 1.99 9.51 13.25
CA THR A 15 1.98 8.49 14.30
C THR A 15 1.51 7.16 13.73
N TRP A 16 1.68 6.08 14.51
CA TRP A 16 1.14 4.78 14.13
C TRP A 16 -0.39 4.81 13.93
N GLU A 17 -1.10 5.63 14.70
CA GLU A 17 -2.54 5.81 14.58
C GLU A 17 -2.94 6.48 13.25
N ASP A 18 -2.12 7.38 12.71
CA ASP A 18 -2.32 7.96 11.38
C ASP A 18 -2.16 6.88 10.29
N TYR A 19 -1.15 6.01 10.41
CA TYR A 19 -0.96 4.88 9.51
C TYR A 19 -2.07 3.83 9.63
N LYS A 20 -2.67 3.61 10.81
CA LYS A 20 -3.86 2.75 10.97
C LYS A 20 -5.07 3.33 10.22
N ARG A 21 -5.29 4.65 10.32
CA ARG A 21 -6.37 5.35 9.58
C ARG A 21 -6.16 5.22 8.08
N LEU A 22 -4.93 5.44 7.61
CA LEU A 22 -4.56 5.24 6.21
C LEU A 22 -4.81 3.80 5.77
N ALA A 23 -4.31 2.81 6.52
CA ALA A 23 -4.46 1.40 6.19
C ALA A 23 -5.94 1.00 6.12
N SER A 24 -6.78 1.50 7.04
CA SER A 24 -8.23 1.27 7.00
C SER A 24 -8.88 1.88 5.75
N ALA A 25 -8.53 3.12 5.39
CA ALA A 25 -9.03 3.78 4.19
C ALA A 25 -8.59 3.08 2.89
N LEU A 26 -7.36 2.58 2.85
CA LEU A 26 -6.83 1.79 1.72
C LEU A 26 -7.48 0.40 1.63
N ALA A 27 -7.71 -0.27 2.76
CA ALA A 27 -8.35 -1.59 2.80
C ALA A 27 -9.77 -1.55 2.21
N ALA A 28 -10.52 -0.46 2.44
CA ALA A 28 -11.83 -0.23 1.81
C ALA A 28 -11.76 -0.11 0.28
N LYS A 29 -10.57 -0.01 -0.31
CA LYS A 29 -10.29 0.04 -1.75
C LYS A 29 -9.54 -1.20 -2.25
N ASN A 30 -9.53 -2.28 -1.48
CA ASN A 30 -8.77 -3.51 -1.78
C ASN A 30 -7.25 -3.29 -1.90
N ILE A 31 -6.73 -2.26 -1.23
CA ILE A 31 -5.29 -2.01 -1.11
C ILE A 31 -4.86 -2.44 0.29
N THR A 32 -3.90 -3.35 0.38
CA THR A 32 -3.48 -3.99 1.63
C THR A 32 -1.97 -3.96 1.80
N ASP A 33 -1.50 -3.97 3.04
CA ASP A 33 -0.10 -4.15 3.40
C ASP A 33 0.27 -5.63 3.59
N VAL A 34 -0.49 -6.54 2.98
CA VAL A 34 -0.24 -7.98 2.98
C VAL A 34 0.02 -8.47 1.56
N ILE A 35 1.15 -9.15 1.35
CA ILE A 35 1.48 -9.85 0.11
C ILE A 35 1.29 -11.37 0.30
N THR A 36 0.84 -12.05 -0.75
CA THR A 36 0.70 -13.52 -0.77
C THR A 36 1.80 -14.09 -1.65
N ALA A 37 2.56 -15.04 -1.12
CA ALA A 37 3.59 -15.77 -1.85
C ALA A 37 2.98 -16.91 -2.69
N ASP A 38 3.78 -17.50 -3.57
CA ASP A 38 3.32 -18.54 -4.52
C ASP A 38 2.84 -19.83 -3.82
N ASP A 39 3.35 -20.09 -2.61
CA ASP A 39 2.90 -21.19 -1.74
C ASP A 39 1.62 -20.87 -0.94
N GLY A 40 1.04 -19.68 -1.17
CA GLY A 40 -0.13 -19.18 -0.45
C GLY A 40 0.16 -18.57 0.92
N ALA A 41 1.42 -18.58 1.39
CA ALA A 41 1.78 -17.94 2.64
C ALA A 41 1.63 -16.41 2.55
N ARG A 42 1.15 -15.79 3.63
CA ARG A 42 0.87 -14.35 3.68
C ARG A 42 1.89 -13.64 4.54
N TYR A 43 2.36 -12.50 4.06
CA TYR A 43 3.41 -11.72 4.70
C TYR A 43 3.04 -10.25 4.78
N LYS A 44 3.43 -9.60 5.87
CA LYS A 44 3.30 -8.16 6.05
C LYS A 44 4.37 -7.45 5.22
N LEU A 45 3.95 -6.51 4.37
CA LEU A 45 4.87 -5.62 3.65
C LEU A 45 5.60 -4.66 4.62
N PRO A 46 6.76 -4.12 4.21
CA PRO A 46 7.45 -3.09 4.98
C PRO A 46 6.57 -1.90 5.33
N SER A 47 6.96 -1.15 6.36
CA SER A 47 6.24 0.06 6.76
C SER A 47 6.04 1.01 5.58
N ALA A 48 4.84 1.60 5.51
CA ALA A 48 4.39 2.49 4.43
C ALA A 48 4.25 1.81 3.05
N GLU A 49 4.35 0.48 2.96
CA GLU A 49 4.15 -0.26 1.71
C GLU A 49 2.84 -1.03 1.69
N TYR A 50 2.22 -1.00 0.52
CA TYR A 50 0.94 -1.61 0.24
C TYR A 50 0.96 -2.23 -1.15
N GLN A 51 -0.03 -3.05 -1.45
CA GLN A 51 -0.24 -3.62 -2.77
C GLN A 51 -1.72 -3.73 -3.10
N CYS A 52 -1.99 -3.79 -4.39
CA CYS A 52 -3.25 -4.24 -4.94
C CYS A 52 -3.03 -4.88 -6.30
N GLN A 53 -4.09 -5.47 -6.85
CA GLN A 53 -4.13 -5.96 -8.21
C GLN A 53 -5.46 -5.60 -8.87
N GLY A 54 -5.46 -5.37 -10.17
CA GLY A 54 -6.68 -5.06 -10.90
C GLY A 54 -6.44 -4.61 -12.34
N GLU A 55 -7.49 -4.10 -12.97
CA GLU A 55 -7.47 -3.52 -14.33
C GLU A 55 -7.38 -1.98 -14.29
N LEU A 56 -6.72 -1.46 -13.27
CA LEU A 56 -6.45 -0.03 -13.10
C LEU A 56 -5.12 0.34 -13.73
N SER A 57 -4.92 1.62 -14.05
CA SER A 57 -3.59 2.16 -14.33
C SER A 57 -2.85 2.51 -13.03
N ALA A 58 -1.53 2.62 -13.08
CA ALA A 58 -0.74 3.10 -11.94
C ALA A 58 -1.17 4.51 -11.50
N GLU A 59 -1.63 5.35 -12.44
CA GLU A 59 -2.15 6.69 -12.14
C GLU A 59 -3.46 6.66 -11.36
N ASP A 60 -4.37 5.73 -11.70
CA ASP A 60 -5.64 5.57 -10.98
C ASP A 60 -5.39 5.09 -9.55
N VAL A 61 -4.51 4.09 -9.38
CA VAL A 61 -4.10 3.61 -8.06
C VAL A 61 -3.44 4.74 -7.26
N ARG A 62 -2.57 5.55 -7.88
CA ARG A 62 -1.94 6.71 -7.23
C ARG A 62 -2.98 7.73 -6.75
N LYS A 63 -4.00 8.05 -7.57
CA LYS A 63 -5.11 8.95 -7.19
C LYS A 63 -5.90 8.39 -6.01
N ILE A 64 -6.22 7.10 -6.02
CA ILE A 64 -6.92 6.42 -4.91
C ILE A 64 -6.10 6.54 -3.61
N CYS A 65 -4.80 6.24 -3.66
CA CYS A 65 -3.92 6.33 -2.50
C CYS A 65 -3.76 7.76 -1.97
N SER A 66 -3.64 8.76 -2.85
CA SER A 66 -3.53 10.17 -2.45
C SER A 66 -4.82 10.67 -1.80
N ASN A 67 -5.98 10.27 -2.32
CA ASN A 67 -7.27 10.59 -1.71
C ASN A 67 -7.40 9.97 -0.31
N ALA A 68 -7.01 8.69 -0.15
CA ALA A 68 -7.01 8.02 1.16
C ALA A 68 -6.03 8.68 2.14
N ALA A 69 -4.83 9.05 1.69
CA ALA A 69 -3.83 9.72 2.52
C ALA A 69 -4.28 11.12 2.96
N THR A 70 -5.01 11.84 2.12
CA THR A 70 -5.60 13.15 2.46
C THR A 70 -6.54 13.05 3.67
N MET A 71 -7.26 11.94 3.84
CA MET A 71 -8.17 11.73 4.98
C MET A 71 -7.45 11.67 6.33
N THR A 72 -6.14 11.45 6.34
CA THR A 72 -5.33 11.47 7.59
C THR A 72 -5.07 12.89 8.10
N GLY A 73 -5.32 13.92 7.27
CA GLY A 73 -4.96 15.30 7.57
C GLY A 73 -3.46 15.59 7.52
N LYS A 74 -2.63 14.61 7.12
CA LYS A 74 -1.17 14.77 6.99
C LYS A 74 -0.78 15.12 5.56
N ARG A 75 0.30 15.89 5.42
CA ARG A 75 1.02 15.94 4.14
C ARG A 75 1.55 14.55 3.84
N HIS A 76 1.58 14.19 2.56
CA HIS A 76 1.92 12.84 2.15
C HIS A 76 2.62 12.80 0.80
N ALA A 77 3.32 11.69 0.54
CA ALA A 77 3.85 11.32 -0.76
C ALA A 77 3.34 9.92 -1.14
N VAL A 78 3.06 9.73 -2.43
CA VAL A 78 2.58 8.46 -2.99
C VAL A 78 3.43 8.08 -4.19
N LEU A 79 4.01 6.90 -4.16
CA LEU A 79 4.65 6.25 -5.31
C LEU A 79 3.91 4.96 -5.63
N VAL A 80 3.58 4.74 -6.90
CA VAL A 80 2.97 3.51 -7.38
C VAL A 80 3.76 3.00 -8.56
N THR A 81 4.11 1.71 -8.53
CA THR A 81 4.74 1.01 -9.65
C THR A 81 3.89 -0.18 -10.04
N ALA A 82 3.65 -0.34 -11.35
CA ALA A 82 3.18 -1.60 -11.89
C ALA A 82 4.36 -2.58 -11.90
N SER A 83 4.14 -3.79 -11.40
CA SER A 83 5.18 -4.79 -11.24
C SER A 83 4.96 -5.97 -12.18
N ALA A 84 5.99 -6.31 -12.94
CA ALA A 84 6.08 -7.59 -13.67
C ALA A 84 6.68 -8.71 -12.81
N GLY A 85 7.14 -8.40 -11.59
CA GLY A 85 7.79 -9.31 -10.66
C GLY A 85 8.22 -8.59 -9.39
N ARG A 86 8.16 -9.28 -8.25
CA ARG A 86 8.53 -8.77 -6.94
C ARG A 86 9.45 -9.79 -6.26
N ALA A 87 10.44 -9.29 -5.54
CA ALA A 87 11.32 -10.11 -4.70
C ALA A 87 11.39 -9.46 -3.32
N TRP A 88 11.34 -10.27 -2.26
CA TRP A 88 11.35 -9.81 -0.88
C TRP A 88 12.00 -10.85 0.02
N SER A 89 12.52 -10.39 1.16
CA SER A 89 13.12 -11.24 2.19
C SER A 89 12.92 -10.61 3.56
N GLY A 90 12.85 -11.41 4.62
CA GLY A 90 12.75 -10.90 6.00
C GLY A 90 11.40 -10.28 6.37
N LEU A 91 10.34 -10.54 5.61
CA LEU A 91 8.99 -10.12 5.97
C LEU A 91 8.39 -11.05 7.04
N SER A 92 7.62 -10.47 7.96
CA SER A 92 6.90 -11.22 8.99
C SER A 92 5.67 -11.91 8.40
N ARG A 93 5.46 -13.17 8.74
CA ARG A 93 4.22 -13.90 8.41
C ARG A 93 3.02 -13.33 9.19
N VAL A 94 1.85 -13.31 8.58
CA VAL A 94 0.56 -12.93 9.19
C VAL A 94 -0.38 -14.11 9.35
#